data_AF-A0A841VCL0-F1
#
_entry.id   AF-A0A841VCL0-F1
#
_cell.length_a   1.000
_cell.length_b   1.000
_cell.length_c   1.000
_cell.angle_alpha   90.00
_cell.angle_beta   90.00
_cell.angle_gamma   90.00
#
_symmetry.space_group_name_H-M   'P 1'
#
loop_
_entity.id
_entity.type
_entity.pdbx_description
1 polymer ?
#
loop_
_entity_poly.entity_id
_entity_poly.type
_entity_poly.pdbx_seq_one_letter_code
_entity_poly.pdbx_strand_id
1 'polypeptide(L)' 'MMDEDKPTKSRVITGTFKYCNSGREEEKTVTCLFTERSEKFELTKVYVVEFGCELIFCKSDNHFLVND' A
#
# COMPACT_ATOMS: atom_id res chain seq x y z
N MET A 1 11.74 -6.54 22.79
CA MET A 1 12.21 -5.38 22.01
C MET A 1 11.25 -5.26 20.86
N MET A 2 10.45 -4.19 20.81
CA MET A 2 9.60 -3.94 19.66
C MET A 2 10.51 -3.32 18.61
N ASP A 3 10.99 -4.12 17.66
CA ASP A 3 11.52 -3.59 16.42
C ASP A 3 10.38 -2.79 15.78
N GLU A 4 10.42 -1.47 15.95
CA GLU A 4 9.65 -0.57 15.10
C GLU A 4 10.02 -0.94 13.67
N ASP A 5 9.05 -1.46 12.92
CA ASP A 5 9.13 -1.80 11.50
C ASP A 5 9.37 -0.48 10.73
N LYS A 6 10.58 0.06 10.84
CA LYS A 6 10.94 1.34 10.24
C LYS A 6 10.87 1.16 8.73
N PRO A 7 10.25 2.10 8.00
CA PRO A 7 10.22 2.03 6.54
C PRO A 7 11.65 2.00 6.02
N THR A 8 11.99 0.93 5.29
CA THR A 8 13.33 0.68 4.78
C THR A 8 13.49 1.16 3.34
N LYS A 9 12.37 1.33 2.60
CA LYS A 9 12.39 1.80 1.21
C LYS A 9 11.13 2.61 0.87
N SER A 10 11.31 3.73 0.16
CA SER A 10 10.23 4.46 -0.50
C SER A 10 10.15 4.10 -1.98
N ARG A 11 8.95 3.89 -2.52
CA ARG A 11 8.73 3.66 -3.95
C ARG A 11 7.54 4.45 -4.46
N VAL A 12 7.64 4.92 -5.70
CA VAL A 12 6.51 5.50 -6.44
C VAL A 12 5.85 4.37 -7.23
N ILE A 13 4.55 4.16 -7.03
CA ILE A 13 3.78 3.07 -7.62
C ILE A 13 2.53 3.64 -8.28
N THR A 14 2.32 3.32 -9.55
CA THR A 14 1.02 3.46 -10.19
C THR A 14 0.22 2.20 -9.94
N GLY A 15 -0.91 2.34 -9.24
CA GLY A 15 -1.76 1.21 -8.89
C GLY A 15 -3.23 1.56 -8.90
N THR A 16 -4.05 0.52 -8.91
CA THR A 16 -5.51 0.64 -8.95
C THR A 16 -6.07 0.54 -7.53
N PHE A 17 -6.74 1.59 -7.10
CA PHE A 17 -7.40 1.71 -5.80
C PHE A 17 -8.84 1.23 -5.93
N LYS A 18 -9.15 0.13 -5.25
CA LYS A 18 -10.50 -0.43 -5.17
C LYS A 18 -11.14 -0.02 -3.85
N TYR A 19 -12.19 0.76 -3.96
CA TYR A 19 -12.97 1.27 -2.84
C TYR A 19 -14.04 0.25 -2.44
N CYS A 20 -13.89 -0.34 -1.25
CA CYS A 20 -14.67 -1.50 -0.82
C CYS A 20 -16.17 -1.21 -0.67
N ASN A 21 -16.56 0.00 -0.25
CA ASN A 21 -17.95 0.31 0.07
C ASN A 21 -18.69 0.92 -1.12
N SER A 22 -18.01 1.75 -1.93
CA SER A 22 -18.62 2.32 -3.15
C SER A 22 -18.45 1.44 -4.39
N GLY A 23 -17.51 0.48 -4.39
CA GLY A 23 -17.16 -0.32 -5.57
C GLY A 23 -16.43 0.47 -6.65
N ARG A 24 -16.05 1.73 -6.37
CA ARG A 24 -15.30 2.58 -7.31
C ARG A 24 -13.88 2.03 -7.47
N GLU A 25 -13.36 2.12 -8.68
CA GLU A 25 -11.94 1.90 -8.96
C GLU A 25 -11.33 3.16 -9.57
N GLU A 26 -10.08 3.46 -9.20
CA GLU A 26 -9.32 4.52 -9.85
C GLU A 26 -7.83 4.19 -9.89
N GLU A 27 -7.15 4.63 -10.94
CA GLU A 27 -5.71 4.50 -11.06
C GLU A 27 -5.03 5.76 -10.54
N LYS A 28 -4.07 5.61 -9.62
CA LYS A 28 -3.29 6.71 -9.07
C LYS A 28 -1.83 6.31 -8.91
N THR A 29 -0.95 7.28 -9.12
CA THR A 29 0.47 7.18 -8.77
C THR A 29 0.66 7.72 -7.36
N VAL A 30 1.21 6.89 -6.48
CA VAL A 30 1.40 7.21 -5.05
C VAL A 30 2.80 6.87 -4.57
N THR A 31 3.21 7.50 -3.47
CA THR A 31 4.43 7.19 -2.76
C THR A 31 4.12 6.22 -1.62
N CYS A 32 4.69 5.02 -1.71
CA CYS A 32 4.54 3.95 -0.72
C CYS A 32 5.82 3.76 0.08
N LEU A 33 5.69 3.59 1.39
CA LEU A 33 6.77 3.19 2.28
C LEU A 33 6.66 1.69 2.59
N PHE A 34 7.75 0.98 2.31
CA PHE A 34 7.87 -0.45 2.51
C PHE A 34 8.79 -0.75 3.68
N THR A 35 8.42 -1.77 4.44
CA THR A 35 9.30 -2.39 5.43
C THR A 35 9.84 -3.72 4.91
N GLU A 36 10.74 -4.36 5.65
CA GLU A 36 11.23 -5.70 5.28
C GLU A 36 10.11 -6.73 5.20
N ARG A 37 9.12 -6.63 6.09
CA ARG A 37 7.95 -7.50 6.07
C ARG A 37 7.13 -7.25 4.81
N SER A 38 6.88 -5.98 4.49
CA SER A 38 6.12 -5.63 3.29
C SER A 38 6.83 -6.03 2.01
N GLU A 39 8.15 -6.19 2.00
CA GLU A 39 8.90 -6.70 0.84
C GLU A 39 8.80 -8.23 0.69
N LYS A 40 8.51 -8.98 1.75
CA LYS A 40 8.45 -10.46 1.73
C LYS A 40 7.13 -11.04 1.22
N PHE A 41 6.00 -10.39 1.52
CA PHE A 41 4.68 -10.95 1.23
C PHE A 41 4.04 -10.34 -0.02
N GLU A 42 3.31 -11.16 -0.76
CA GLU A 42 2.60 -10.79 -1.99
C GLU A 42 1.45 -9.81 -1.71
N LEU A 43 0.62 -10.16 -0.72
CA LEU A 43 -0.38 -9.28 -0.14
C LEU A 43 0.16 -8.76 1.19
N THR A 44 0.26 -7.44 1.32
CA THR A 44 0.85 -6.81 2.51
C THR A 44 0.19 -5.47 2.83
N LYS A 45 0.51 -4.88 3.98
CA LYS A 45 0.20 -3.48 4.28
C LYS A 45 1.40 -2.60 3.94
N VAL A 46 1.14 -1.46 3.31
CA VAL A 46 2.14 -0.42 3.03
C VAL A 46 1.58 0.92 3.43
N TYR A 47 2.43 1.79 3.98
CA TYR A 47 2.01 3.16 4.28
C TYR A 47 2.03 3.98 2.99
N VAL A 48 0.89 4.58 2.64
CA VAL A 48 0.72 5.41 1.44
C VAL A 48 0.69 6.88 1.84
N VAL A 49 1.69 7.64 1.41
CA VAL A 49 1.95 9.00 1.89
C VAL A 49 0.79 9.95 1.59
N GLU A 50 0.22 9.86 0.39
CA GLU A 50 -0.89 10.71 -0.06
C GLU A 50 -2.19 10.46 0.70
N PHE A 51 -2.35 9.27 1.29
CA PHE A 51 -3.52 8.90 2.10
C PHE A 51 -3.26 9.08 3.60
N GLY A 52 -1.99 9.20 4.02
CA GLY A 52 -1.60 9.33 5.42
C GLY A 52 -1.91 8.09 6.26
N CYS A 53 -2.02 6.90 5.65
CA CYS A 53 -2.39 5.67 6.34
C CYS A 53 -1.81 4.42 5.67
N GLU A 54 -1.94 3.27 6.35
CA GLU A 54 -1.59 1.97 5.77
C GLU A 54 -2.76 1.39 4.96
N LEU A 55 -2.48 0.98 3.73
CA LEU A 55 -3.42 0.31 2.85
C LEU A 55 -2.95 -1.11 2.54
N ILE A 56 -3.92 -2.00 2.29
CA ILE A 56 -3.60 -3.35 1.80
C ILE A 56 -3.20 -3.23 0.33
N PHE A 57 -2.03 -3.74 0.00
CA PHE A 57 -1.41 -3.69 -1.30
C PHE A 57 -1.08 -5.09 -1.80
N CYS A 58 -1.48 -5.40 -3.02
CA CYS A 58 -1.14 -6.61 -3.75
C CYS A 58 -0.03 -6.28 -4.76
N LYS A 59 1.11 -6.96 -4.66
CA LYS A 59 2.31 -6.63 -5.45
C LYS A 59 2.29 -7.10 -6.90
N SER A 60 1.64 -8.22 -7.17
CA SER A 60 1.63 -8.88 -8.48
C SER A 60 0.91 -8.03 -9.52
N ASP A 61 -0.07 -7.26 -9.08
CA ASP A 61 -0.97 -6.49 -9.95
C ASP A 61 -1.16 -5.04 -9.50
N ASN A 62 -0.40 -4.60 -8.49
CA ASN A 62 -0.42 -3.25 -7.93
C ASN A 62 -1.81 -2.76 -7.48
N HIS A 63 -2.67 -3.65 -6.98
CA HIS A 63 -3.96 -3.23 -6.43
C HIS A 63 -3.87 -2.79 -4.97
N PHE A 64 -4.59 -1.71 -4.66
CA PHE A 64 -4.81 -1.24 -3.30
C PHE A 64 -6.27 -1.46 -2.90
N LEU A 65 -6.50 -1.97 -1.70
CA LEU A 65 -7.84 -2.03 -1.11
C LEU A 65 -8.01 -0.85 -0.16
N VAL A 66 -9.02 -0.03 -0.43
CA VAL A 66 -9.37 1.15 0.34
C VAL A 66 -10.73 0.92 0.98
N ASN A 67 -10.81 1.16 2.28
CA ASN A 67 -12.08 1.22 2.98
C ASN A 67 -12.57 2.67 2.95
N ASP A 68 -13.67 2.97 2.25
CA ASP A 68 -14.29 4.30 2.15
C ASP A 68 -15.59 4.46 2.93
#